data_AF-A0A1I4NKK3-F1
#
_entry.id   AF-A0A1I4NKK3-F1
#
_cell.length_a   1.000
_cell.length_b   1.000
_cell.length_c   1.000
_cell.angle_alpha   90.00
_cell.angle_beta   90.00
_cell.angle_gamma   90.00
#
_symmetry.space_group_name_H-M   'P 1'
#
loop_
_entity.id
_entity.type
_entity.pdbx_description
1 polymer ?
#
loop_
_entity_poly.entity_id
_entity_poly.type
_entity_poly.pdbx_seq_one_letter_code
_entity_poly.pdbx_strand_id
1 'polypeptide(L)'
;MKMEVVVQGFPGKTASGSLSWSSVIYVESGDEKILFDTGGPSKRNPIRSHLQKIGVNANEITMLVFSHFHDDHVRNYDYFPNARIIMHAKEAEWIQTEPSDFAVPQFLYPAVQKTGRLELVTEDGEIAPGVETLLVPGHTPGSMALVLRDSDMPVTVLTGDAVKNIAELATGKVAKALDPTLNAQSIKKIRDIAEVVVPGHDRMLKVTEDRIIALTAAHETIILPAGVANTDSPRYLELVIEQTWLQKEEIL
;
A
#
# COMPACT_ATOMS: atom_id res chain seq x y z
N MET A 1 18.28 -8.19 -2.46
CA MET A 1 16.88 -8.09 -2.01
C MET A 1 15.94 -8.55 -3.12
N LYS A 2 14.75 -9.08 -2.82
CA LYS A 2 13.70 -9.37 -3.82
C LYS A 2 12.41 -8.63 -3.46
N MET A 3 11.72 -8.08 -4.46
CA MET A 3 10.42 -7.39 -4.29
C MET A 3 9.42 -7.88 -5.35
N GLU A 4 8.18 -8.12 -4.94
CA GLU A 4 7.08 -8.51 -5.82
C GLU A 4 5.81 -7.70 -5.52
N VAL A 5 5.13 -7.20 -6.56
CA VAL A 5 3.80 -6.60 -6.42
C VAL A 5 2.76 -7.73 -6.37
N VAL A 6 2.36 -8.12 -5.16
CA VAL A 6 1.43 -9.23 -4.91
C VAL A 6 0.01 -8.85 -5.34
N VAL A 7 -0.41 -7.65 -4.96
CA VAL A 7 -1.64 -7.01 -5.43
C VAL A 7 -1.25 -5.63 -5.92
N GLN A 8 -1.67 -5.30 -7.13
CA GLN A 8 -1.48 -3.95 -7.67
C GLN A 8 -2.66 -3.07 -7.28
N GLY A 9 -2.37 -1.89 -6.74
CA GLY A 9 -3.37 -0.87 -6.47
C GLY A 9 -3.99 -0.32 -7.76
N PHE A 10 -5.21 0.22 -7.65
CA PHE A 10 -5.94 0.76 -8.79
C PHE A 10 -6.48 2.17 -8.48
N PRO A 11 -6.13 3.21 -9.28
CA PRO A 11 -6.43 4.61 -8.96
C PRO A 11 -7.84 4.98 -9.45
N GLY A 12 -8.83 4.18 -9.06
CA GLY A 12 -10.20 4.25 -9.55
C GLY A 12 -11.21 4.43 -8.44
N LYS A 13 -12.32 5.09 -8.79
CA LYS A 13 -13.51 5.19 -7.95
C LYS A 13 -14.76 5.03 -8.80
N THR A 14 -15.82 4.56 -8.17
CA THR A 14 -17.16 4.57 -8.74
C THR A 14 -17.87 5.87 -8.37
N ALA A 15 -19.01 6.15 -8.99
CA ALA A 15 -19.90 7.24 -8.56
C ALA A 15 -20.36 7.09 -7.09
N SER A 16 -20.31 5.86 -6.56
CA SER A 16 -20.74 5.50 -5.22
C SER A 16 -19.63 5.55 -4.17
N GLY A 17 -18.36 5.66 -4.58
CA GLY A 17 -17.24 5.69 -3.64
C GLY A 17 -15.95 5.02 -4.15
N SER A 18 -15.01 4.84 -3.22
CA SER A 18 -13.72 4.18 -3.48
C SER A 18 -13.89 2.72 -3.89
N LEU A 19 -12.97 2.19 -4.69
CA LEU A 19 -12.86 0.76 -4.94
C LEU A 19 -12.15 0.01 -3.80
N SER A 20 -11.35 0.72 -2.99
CA SER A 20 -10.56 0.15 -1.90
C SER A 20 -9.63 -0.99 -2.36
N TRP A 21 -9.03 -0.80 -3.55
CA TRP A 21 -8.07 -1.73 -4.13
C TRP A 21 -6.67 -1.14 -3.94
N SER A 22 -6.07 -1.48 -2.81
CA SER A 22 -4.74 -1.09 -2.41
C SER A 22 -3.68 -2.08 -2.91
N SER A 23 -2.45 -1.60 -3.01
CA SER A 23 -1.26 -2.38 -3.28
C SER A 23 -0.90 -3.24 -2.08
N VAL A 24 -0.40 -4.45 -2.34
CA VAL A 24 0.24 -5.33 -1.36
C VAL A 24 1.57 -5.76 -1.92
N ILE A 25 2.64 -5.50 -1.19
CA ILE A 25 4.01 -5.69 -1.69
C ILE A 25 4.71 -6.72 -0.83
N TYR A 26 5.30 -7.71 -1.49
CA TYR A 26 6.18 -8.69 -0.84
C TYR A 26 7.62 -8.25 -0.99
N VAL A 27 8.38 -8.31 0.10
CA VAL A 27 9.81 -8.04 0.13
C VAL A 27 10.52 -9.18 0.85
N GLU A 28 11.60 -9.68 0.26
CA GLU A 28 12.50 -10.64 0.88
C GLU A 28 13.88 -10.00 1.04
N SER A 29 14.35 -9.90 2.29
CA SER A 29 15.66 -9.35 2.61
C SER A 29 16.27 -10.04 3.82
N GLY A 30 17.47 -10.60 3.66
CA GLY A 30 18.07 -11.48 4.66
C GLY A 30 17.16 -12.69 4.91
N ASP A 31 16.85 -12.94 6.19
CA ASP A 31 15.93 -14.00 6.62
C ASP A 31 14.46 -13.53 6.70
N GLU A 32 14.19 -12.25 6.40
CA GLU A 32 12.87 -11.65 6.54
C GLU A 32 12.04 -11.78 5.25
N LYS A 33 10.79 -12.24 5.41
CA LYS A 33 9.75 -12.30 4.39
C LYS A 33 8.62 -11.36 4.81
N ILE A 34 8.64 -10.17 4.22
CA ILE A 34 7.84 -9.03 4.64
C ILE A 34 6.66 -8.85 3.67
N LEU A 35 5.46 -8.61 4.21
CA LEU A 35 4.37 -8.01 3.46
C LEU A 35 4.13 -6.58 3.93
N PHE A 36 4.23 -5.63 3.01
CA PHE A 36 3.78 -4.27 3.22
C PHE A 36 2.31 -4.18 2.83
N ASP A 37 1.48 -3.94 3.84
CA ASP A 37 0.02 -4.07 3.85
C ASP A 37 -0.49 -5.50 3.53
N THR A 38 -1.80 -5.69 3.73
CA THR A 38 -2.48 -6.99 3.57
C THR A 38 -3.77 -6.90 2.75
N GLY A 39 -4.03 -5.74 2.13
CA GLY A 39 -5.13 -5.56 1.20
C GLY A 39 -6.51 -5.58 1.86
N GLY A 40 -7.52 -5.17 1.11
CA GLY A 40 -8.92 -5.16 1.56
C GLY A 40 -9.57 -6.55 1.60
N PRO A 41 -10.85 -6.63 2.04
CA PRO A 41 -11.54 -7.90 2.27
C PRO A 41 -11.61 -8.82 1.04
N SER A 42 -11.62 -8.25 -0.17
CA SER A 42 -11.67 -9.02 -1.42
C SER A 42 -10.31 -9.59 -1.87
N LYS A 43 -9.20 -9.20 -1.23
CA LYS A 43 -7.84 -9.47 -1.73
C LYS A 43 -7.18 -10.73 -1.18
N ARG A 44 -7.81 -11.48 -0.25
CA ARG A 44 -7.25 -12.74 0.30
C ARG A 44 -6.89 -13.77 -0.77
N ASN A 45 -7.81 -14.05 -1.69
CA ASN A 45 -7.60 -15.05 -2.75
C ASN A 45 -6.51 -14.60 -3.75
N PRO A 46 -6.50 -13.35 -4.24
CA PRO A 46 -5.38 -12.81 -5.01
C PRO A 46 -4.03 -12.96 -4.30
N ILE A 47 -3.94 -12.55 -3.03
CA ILE A 47 -2.72 -12.65 -2.23
C ILE A 47 -2.25 -14.11 -2.13
N ARG A 48 -3.13 -15.03 -1.70
CA ARG A 48 -2.82 -16.46 -1.64
C ARG A 48 -2.32 -16.99 -2.98
N SER A 49 -3.01 -16.68 -4.06
CA SER A 49 -2.71 -17.20 -5.39
C SER A 49 -1.35 -16.70 -5.88
N HIS A 50 -1.02 -15.44 -5.60
CA HIS A 50 0.28 -14.87 -5.96
C HIS A 50 1.42 -15.47 -5.12
N LEU A 51 1.26 -15.54 -3.80
CA LEU A 51 2.27 -16.15 -2.91
C LEU A 51 2.57 -17.60 -3.31
N GLN A 52 1.55 -18.39 -3.66
CA GLN A 52 1.73 -19.74 -4.19
C GLN A 52 2.53 -19.78 -5.50
N LYS A 53 2.30 -18.82 -6.42
CA LYS A 53 3.05 -18.73 -7.68
C LYS A 53 4.53 -18.45 -7.46
N ILE A 54 4.87 -17.65 -6.45
CA ILE A 54 6.27 -17.34 -6.10
C ILE A 54 6.86 -18.33 -5.09
N GLY A 55 6.13 -19.40 -4.74
CA GLY A 55 6.61 -20.48 -3.87
C GLY A 55 6.69 -20.14 -2.38
N VAL A 56 5.94 -19.14 -1.91
CA VAL A 56 5.94 -18.69 -0.51
C VAL A 56 4.64 -19.09 0.18
N ASN A 57 4.73 -19.77 1.32
CA ASN A 57 3.56 -20.07 2.15
C ASN A 57 3.27 -18.93 3.14
N ALA A 58 1.99 -18.75 3.48
CA ALA A 58 1.58 -17.70 4.42
C ALA A 58 2.23 -17.83 5.82
N ASN A 59 2.56 -19.06 6.25
CA ASN A 59 3.24 -19.31 7.53
C ASN A 59 4.73 -18.93 7.51
N GLU A 60 5.31 -18.70 6.33
CA GLU A 60 6.70 -18.28 6.16
C GLU A 60 6.85 -16.76 6.16
N ILE A 61 5.75 -16.01 6.06
CA ILE A 61 5.78 -14.55 6.24
C ILE A 61 6.18 -14.26 7.68
N THR A 62 7.30 -13.57 7.85
CA THR A 62 7.89 -13.24 9.15
C THR A 62 7.38 -11.92 9.68
N MET A 63 6.98 -11.00 8.78
CA MET A 63 6.59 -9.65 9.14
C MET A 63 5.46 -9.11 8.27
N LEU A 64 4.46 -8.51 8.90
CA LEU A 64 3.49 -7.62 8.27
C LEU A 64 3.84 -6.20 8.69
N VAL A 65 3.97 -5.29 7.73
CA VAL A 65 4.15 -3.87 8.00
C VAL A 65 2.90 -3.15 7.52
N PHE A 66 2.15 -2.55 8.45
CA PHE A 66 1.00 -1.73 8.08
C PHE A 66 1.46 -0.31 7.82
N SER A 67 1.16 0.19 6.62
CA SER A 67 1.38 1.59 6.28
C SER A 67 0.53 2.50 7.15
N HIS A 68 -0.75 2.15 7.31
CA HIS A 68 -1.73 2.81 8.18
C HIS A 68 -2.91 1.87 8.40
N PHE A 69 -3.86 2.22 9.28
CA PHE A 69 -4.90 1.32 9.73
C PHE A 69 -6.27 1.52 9.04
N HIS A 70 -6.27 1.83 7.75
CA HIS A 70 -7.49 1.78 6.93
C HIS A 70 -7.78 0.38 6.43
N ASP A 71 -9.07 0.10 6.21
CA ASP A 71 -9.61 -1.23 5.99
C ASP A 71 -8.95 -1.99 4.83
N ASP A 72 -8.68 -1.29 3.74
CA ASP A 72 -8.01 -1.83 2.57
C ASP A 72 -6.54 -2.12 2.77
N HIS A 73 -5.94 -1.78 3.90
CA HIS A 73 -4.53 -2.07 4.16
C HIS A 73 -4.34 -3.19 5.20
N VAL A 74 -5.30 -3.41 6.10
CA VAL A 74 -5.07 -4.25 7.30
C VAL A 74 -5.92 -5.52 7.40
N ARG A 75 -6.89 -5.76 6.50
CA ARG A 75 -7.88 -6.84 6.68
C ARG A 75 -7.29 -8.25 6.78
N ASN A 76 -6.42 -8.66 5.86
CA ASN A 76 -6.04 -10.08 5.73
C ASN A 76 -4.89 -10.51 6.65
N TYR A 77 -4.61 -9.76 7.71
CA TYR A 77 -3.53 -10.03 8.66
C TYR A 77 -3.62 -11.41 9.34
N ASP A 78 -4.82 -11.94 9.54
CA ASP A 78 -5.08 -13.25 10.16
C ASP A 78 -4.63 -14.41 9.27
N TYR A 79 -4.45 -14.17 7.96
CA TYR A 79 -3.96 -15.18 7.03
C TYR A 79 -2.47 -15.53 7.26
N PHE A 80 -1.73 -14.69 7.98
CA PHE A 80 -0.29 -14.83 8.25
C PHE A 80 -0.07 -15.04 9.76
N PRO A 81 -0.20 -16.28 10.26
CA PRO A 81 -0.31 -16.53 11.70
C PRO A 81 1.00 -16.31 12.47
N ASN A 82 2.16 -16.44 11.82
CA ASN A 82 3.47 -16.37 12.46
C ASN A 82 4.11 -14.97 12.39
N ALA A 83 3.58 -14.08 11.54
CA ALA A 83 4.22 -12.82 11.26
C ALA A 83 4.10 -11.84 12.44
N ARG A 84 5.18 -11.18 12.85
CA ARG A 84 5.07 -9.96 13.67
C ARG A 84 4.38 -8.86 12.88
N ILE A 85 3.65 -7.99 13.56
CA ILE A 85 2.88 -6.90 12.95
C ILE A 85 3.51 -5.59 13.37
N ILE A 86 4.09 -4.86 12.43
CA ILE A 86 4.73 -3.56 12.65
C ILE A 86 3.75 -2.46 12.28
N MET A 87 3.58 -1.50 13.18
CA MET A 87 2.78 -0.29 12.95
C MET A 87 3.38 0.88 13.73
N HIS A 88 3.20 2.10 13.25
CA HIS A 88 3.69 3.26 13.97
C HIS A 88 2.84 3.56 15.23
N ALA A 89 3.48 3.96 16.33
CA ALA A 89 2.81 4.24 17.61
C ALA A 89 1.75 5.37 17.50
N LYS A 90 2.00 6.38 16.66
CA LYS A 90 1.02 7.45 16.37
C LYS A 90 -0.25 6.93 15.71
N GLU A 91 -0.15 5.85 14.93
CA GLU A 91 -1.33 5.23 14.30
C GLU A 91 -2.16 4.51 15.38
N ALA A 92 -1.50 3.75 16.24
CA ALA A 92 -2.12 3.11 17.41
C ALA A 92 -2.83 4.12 18.33
N GLU A 93 -2.21 5.27 18.58
CA GLU A 93 -2.81 6.36 19.37
C GLU A 93 -4.04 6.96 18.68
N TRP A 94 -3.92 7.27 17.39
CA TRP A 94 -4.99 7.88 16.60
C TRP A 94 -6.23 6.99 16.52
N ILE A 95 -6.07 5.69 16.22
CA ILE A 95 -7.19 4.71 16.16
C ILE A 95 -8.02 4.73 17.45
N GLN A 96 -7.36 4.89 18.61
CA GLN A 96 -8.01 4.82 19.92
C GLN A 96 -8.66 6.16 20.33
N THR A 97 -8.18 7.27 19.80
CA THR A 97 -8.60 8.62 20.21
C THR A 97 -9.60 9.25 19.25
N GLU A 98 -9.64 8.83 17.98
CA GLU A 98 -10.51 9.41 16.96
C GLU A 98 -11.30 8.33 16.18
N PRO A 99 -12.38 7.78 16.77
CA PRO A 99 -13.10 6.65 16.18
C PRO A 99 -14.00 7.03 14.99
N SER A 100 -14.01 8.30 14.57
CA SER A 100 -14.92 8.84 13.56
C SER A 100 -14.53 8.55 12.12
N ASP A 101 -13.29 8.13 11.88
CA ASP A 101 -12.86 7.71 10.54
C ASP A 101 -13.45 6.34 10.19
N PHE A 102 -14.46 6.34 9.31
CA PHE A 102 -15.15 5.14 8.85
C PHE A 102 -14.26 4.18 8.04
N ALA A 103 -13.10 4.63 7.56
CA ALA A 103 -12.13 3.75 6.91
C ALA A 103 -11.39 2.85 7.92
N VAL A 104 -11.38 3.21 9.21
CA VAL A 104 -10.77 2.40 10.26
C VAL A 104 -11.71 1.26 10.66
N PRO A 105 -11.30 -0.02 10.51
CA PRO A 105 -12.10 -1.14 10.98
C PRO A 105 -11.97 -1.28 12.50
N GLN A 106 -12.78 -0.53 13.25
CA GLN A 106 -12.70 -0.39 14.72
C GLN A 106 -12.65 -1.72 15.50
N PHE A 107 -13.32 -2.76 15.00
CA PHE A 107 -13.30 -4.09 15.63
C PHE A 107 -11.99 -4.87 15.41
N LEU A 108 -11.23 -4.50 14.39
CA LEU A 108 -10.02 -5.19 13.98
C LEU A 108 -8.84 -4.83 14.87
N TYR A 109 -8.72 -3.59 15.30
CA TYR A 109 -7.59 -3.15 16.12
C TYR A 109 -7.48 -3.94 17.45
N PRO A 110 -8.56 -4.13 18.23
CA PRO A 110 -8.52 -5.02 19.39
C PRO A 110 -8.19 -6.47 19.03
N ALA A 111 -8.58 -6.96 17.85
CA ALA A 111 -8.27 -8.31 17.39
C ALA A 111 -6.78 -8.46 17.02
N VAL A 112 -6.17 -7.45 16.40
CA VAL A 112 -4.73 -7.36 16.13
C VAL A 112 -3.96 -7.36 17.45
N GLN A 113 -4.35 -6.51 18.42
CA GLN A 113 -3.71 -6.48 19.75
C GLN A 113 -3.77 -7.83 20.46
N LYS A 114 -4.92 -8.50 20.42
CA LYS A 114 -5.11 -9.83 21.04
C LYS A 114 -4.22 -10.93 20.46
N THR A 115 -3.65 -10.75 19.28
CA THR A 115 -2.68 -11.71 18.73
C THR A 115 -1.37 -11.76 19.53
N GLY A 116 -1.03 -10.69 20.26
CA GLY A 116 0.27 -10.53 20.90
C GLY A 116 1.44 -10.33 19.92
N ARG A 117 1.15 -10.17 18.62
CA ARG A 117 2.16 -10.00 17.54
C ARG A 117 2.42 -8.55 17.17
N LEU A 118 1.63 -7.61 17.70
CA LEU A 118 1.75 -6.18 17.39
C LEU A 118 2.96 -5.57 18.08
N GLU A 119 3.81 -4.93 17.29
CA GLU A 119 4.99 -4.20 17.69
C GLU A 119 4.89 -2.77 17.16
N LEU A 120 5.07 -1.80 18.06
CA LEU A 120 4.95 -0.39 17.73
C LEU A 120 6.33 0.22 17.55
N VAL A 121 6.55 0.85 16.40
CA VAL A 121 7.73 1.66 16.15
C VAL A 121 7.43 3.13 16.44
N THR A 122 8.43 3.87 16.92
CA THR A 122 8.29 5.29 17.31
C THR A 122 9.14 6.23 16.47
N GLU A 123 10.10 5.69 15.72
CA GLU A 123 11.10 6.43 14.94
C GLU A 123 11.35 5.71 13.60
N ASP A 124 11.92 6.45 12.66
CA ASP A 124 12.45 5.90 11.40
C ASP A 124 13.63 4.97 11.74
N GLY A 125 13.74 3.80 11.09
CA GLY A 125 14.81 2.86 11.40
C GLY A 125 14.79 1.58 10.56
N GLU A 126 15.91 0.88 10.54
CA GLU A 126 16.07 -0.38 9.80
C GLU A 126 15.36 -1.54 10.53
N ILE A 127 14.45 -2.21 9.83
CA ILE A 127 13.67 -3.35 10.35
C ILE A 127 14.10 -4.70 9.76
N ALA A 128 14.82 -4.67 8.64
CA ALA A 128 15.51 -5.77 7.99
C ALA A 128 16.64 -5.19 7.13
N PRO A 129 17.67 -5.96 6.72
CA PRO A 129 18.76 -5.42 5.90
C PRO A 129 18.26 -4.64 4.68
N GLY A 130 18.59 -3.36 4.58
CA GLY A 130 18.17 -2.47 3.50
C GLY A 130 16.69 -2.07 3.49
N VAL A 131 15.92 -2.41 4.53
CA VAL A 131 14.49 -2.08 4.66
C VAL A 131 14.29 -1.18 5.87
N GLU A 132 14.01 0.09 5.63
CA GLU A 132 13.86 1.12 6.66
C GLU A 132 12.41 1.61 6.75
N THR A 133 11.91 1.83 7.96
CA THR A 133 10.66 2.54 8.20
C THR A 133 10.85 4.04 8.02
N LEU A 134 9.83 4.69 7.49
CA LEU A 134 9.80 6.13 7.27
C LEU A 134 8.44 6.69 7.67
N LEU A 135 8.37 7.49 8.73
CA LEU A 135 7.17 8.20 9.10
C LEU A 135 6.84 9.25 8.01
N VAL A 136 5.63 9.15 7.47
CA VAL A 136 5.09 9.97 6.37
C VAL A 136 3.66 10.42 6.70
N PRO A 137 3.51 11.25 7.74
CA PRO A 137 2.20 11.59 8.27
C PRO A 137 1.42 12.48 7.29
N GLY A 138 0.10 12.51 7.46
CA GLY A 138 -0.78 13.43 6.74
C GLY A 138 -2.03 12.73 6.20
N HIS A 139 -1.88 11.59 5.52
CA HIS A 139 -3.04 10.76 5.19
C HIS A 139 -3.70 10.26 6.48
N THR A 140 -2.93 9.59 7.34
CA THR A 140 -3.20 9.43 8.77
C THR A 140 -2.01 9.95 9.61
N PRO A 141 -2.17 10.19 10.92
CA PRO A 141 -1.09 10.72 11.76
C PRO A 141 0.10 9.77 11.92
N GLY A 142 -0.12 8.46 11.82
CA GLY A 142 0.91 7.43 11.91
C GLY A 142 1.21 6.72 10.59
N SER A 143 0.76 7.28 9.46
CA SER A 143 1.10 6.77 8.13
C SER A 143 2.61 6.58 7.99
N MET A 144 3.02 5.40 7.54
CA MET A 144 4.41 4.95 7.44
C MET A 144 4.66 4.34 6.07
N ALA A 145 5.85 4.62 5.53
CA ALA A 145 6.38 4.05 4.32
C ALA A 145 7.54 3.10 4.64
N LEU A 146 7.92 2.26 3.68
CA LEU A 146 9.19 1.55 3.69
C LEU A 146 10.12 2.11 2.62
N VAL A 147 11.37 2.36 2.98
CA VAL A 147 12.45 2.70 2.06
C VAL A 147 13.31 1.45 1.85
N LEU A 148 13.40 1.02 0.60
CA LEU A 148 14.18 -0.15 0.18
C LEU A 148 15.48 0.33 -0.47
N ARG A 149 16.61 -0.11 0.09
CA ARG A 149 17.96 0.18 -0.38
C ARG A 149 18.73 -1.11 -0.55
N ASP A 150 19.10 -1.42 -1.78
CA ASP A 150 19.94 -2.56 -2.13
C ASP A 150 20.77 -2.18 -3.37
N SER A 151 22.01 -2.64 -3.46
CA SER A 151 22.92 -2.23 -4.53
C SER A 151 22.46 -2.61 -5.93
N ASP A 152 21.57 -3.62 -6.03
CA ASP A 152 21.11 -4.18 -7.29
C ASP A 152 19.74 -3.62 -7.73
N MET A 153 19.16 -2.68 -6.97
CA MET A 153 17.86 -2.06 -7.28
C MET A 153 17.86 -0.54 -7.06
N PRO A 154 17.02 0.22 -7.78
CA PRO A 154 16.83 1.64 -7.49
C PRO A 154 16.25 1.83 -6.08
N VAL A 155 16.57 2.96 -5.44
CA VAL A 155 15.96 3.31 -4.15
C VAL A 155 14.45 3.37 -4.33
N THR A 156 13.75 2.41 -3.71
CA THR A 156 12.33 2.18 -3.90
C THR A 156 11.58 2.51 -2.62
N VAL A 157 10.52 3.31 -2.69
CA VAL A 157 9.69 3.66 -1.52
C VAL A 157 8.28 3.09 -1.67
N LEU A 158 7.88 2.26 -0.71
CA LEU A 158 6.52 1.73 -0.60
C LEU A 158 5.72 2.66 0.31
N THR A 159 4.72 3.37 -0.24
CA THR A 159 4.22 4.59 0.44
C THR A 159 2.91 4.42 1.19
N GLY A 160 2.20 3.31 0.97
CA GLY A 160 0.78 3.24 1.30
C GLY A 160 0.07 4.48 0.74
N ASP A 161 -0.81 5.07 1.54
CA ASP A 161 -1.62 6.21 1.10
C ASP A 161 -1.00 7.59 1.34
N ALA A 162 0.26 7.64 1.80
CA ALA A 162 1.05 8.88 1.73
C ALA A 162 1.20 9.36 0.28
N VAL A 163 1.23 8.42 -0.67
CA VAL A 163 1.07 8.67 -2.12
C VAL A 163 0.09 7.63 -2.65
N LYS A 164 -1.12 8.03 -3.05
CA LYS A 164 -2.10 7.08 -3.58
C LYS A 164 -1.90 6.80 -5.06
N ASN A 165 -1.48 7.81 -5.84
CA ASN A 165 -1.38 7.69 -7.29
C ASN A 165 -0.40 8.70 -7.92
N ILE A 166 -0.18 8.55 -9.23
CA ILE A 166 0.75 9.38 -10.02
C ILE A 166 0.48 10.87 -9.92
N ALA A 167 -0.79 11.30 -9.84
CA ALA A 167 -1.13 12.72 -9.77
C ALA A 167 -0.76 13.34 -8.42
N GLU A 168 -0.96 12.60 -7.32
CA GLU A 168 -0.54 13.03 -6.00
C GLU A 168 0.98 13.14 -5.91
N LEU A 169 1.72 12.15 -6.43
CA LEU A 169 3.19 12.21 -6.47
C LEU A 169 3.70 13.39 -7.30
N ALA A 170 3.07 13.64 -8.45
CA ALA A 170 3.48 14.72 -9.35
C ALA A 170 3.21 16.11 -8.77
N THR A 171 2.09 16.31 -8.08
CA THR A 171 1.57 17.64 -7.72
C THR A 171 1.57 17.97 -6.23
N GLY A 172 1.70 16.96 -5.35
CA GLY A 172 1.51 17.12 -3.90
C GLY A 172 0.06 17.37 -3.47
N LYS A 173 -0.89 17.48 -4.42
CA LYS A 173 -2.31 17.70 -4.14
C LYS A 173 -2.98 16.37 -3.84
N VAL A 174 -3.36 16.17 -2.59
CA VAL A 174 -3.93 14.90 -2.11
C VAL A 174 -5.43 14.98 -1.91
N ALA A 175 -6.12 13.86 -2.16
CA ALA A 175 -7.52 13.70 -1.79
C ALA A 175 -7.64 12.88 -0.51
N LYS A 176 -8.61 13.22 0.36
CA LYS A 176 -8.97 12.46 1.57
C LYS A 176 -7.85 12.25 2.59
N ALA A 177 -6.80 13.07 2.59
CA ALA A 177 -5.84 13.12 3.69
C ALA A 177 -6.44 13.89 4.87
N LEU A 178 -6.17 13.44 6.10
CA LEU A 178 -6.61 14.15 7.32
C LEU A 178 -5.89 15.50 7.48
N ASP A 179 -4.61 15.54 7.12
CA ASP A 179 -3.81 16.77 7.01
C ASP A 179 -3.14 16.82 5.64
N PRO A 180 -3.78 17.46 4.64
CA PRO A 180 -3.23 17.59 3.29
C PRO A 180 -1.89 18.34 3.23
N THR A 181 -1.65 19.30 4.12
CA THR A 181 -0.41 20.08 4.15
C THR A 181 0.75 19.20 4.61
N LEU A 182 0.55 18.48 5.71
CA LEU A 182 1.54 17.54 6.23
C LEU A 182 1.75 16.37 5.25
N ASN A 183 0.68 15.91 4.59
CA ASN A 183 0.80 14.87 3.57
C ASN A 183 1.65 15.37 2.38
N ALA A 184 1.47 16.61 1.91
CA ALA A 184 2.29 17.17 0.84
C ALA A 184 3.78 17.23 1.22
N GLN A 185 4.10 17.57 2.47
CA GLN A 185 5.47 17.52 2.99
C GLN A 185 6.03 16.09 2.99
N SER A 186 5.22 15.09 3.35
CA SER A 186 5.58 13.68 3.24
C SER A 186 5.85 13.25 1.80
N ILE A 187 5.01 13.68 0.85
CA ILE A 187 5.23 13.42 -0.59
C ILE A 187 6.55 14.06 -1.05
N LYS A 188 6.85 15.26 -0.59
CA LYS A 188 8.13 15.92 -0.88
C LYS A 188 9.31 15.10 -0.32
N LYS A 189 9.26 14.69 0.95
CA LYS A 189 10.27 13.82 1.59
C LYS A 189 10.50 12.54 0.77
N ILE A 190 9.43 11.90 0.29
CA ILE A 190 9.50 10.70 -0.55
C ILE A 190 10.17 11.01 -1.89
N ARG A 191 9.78 12.10 -2.58
CA ARG A 191 10.38 12.49 -3.87
C ARG A 191 11.85 12.83 -3.79
N ASP A 192 12.29 13.36 -2.65
CA ASP A 192 13.69 13.75 -2.44
C ASP A 192 14.62 12.53 -2.31
N ILE A 193 14.09 11.34 -2.03
CA ILE A 193 14.89 10.11 -1.85
C ILE A 193 14.58 8.99 -2.85
N ALA A 194 13.38 8.94 -3.42
CA ALA A 194 12.92 7.82 -4.22
C ALA A 194 13.34 7.94 -5.68
N GLU A 195 13.90 6.87 -6.22
CA GLU A 195 14.02 6.67 -7.67
C GLU A 195 12.78 5.94 -8.22
N VAL A 196 12.18 5.07 -7.40
CA VAL A 196 10.92 4.38 -7.66
C VAL A 196 9.98 4.54 -6.48
N VAL A 197 8.70 4.76 -6.74
CA VAL A 197 7.63 4.81 -5.74
C VAL A 197 6.62 3.73 -6.07
N VAL A 198 6.15 2.99 -5.06
CA VAL A 198 5.04 2.06 -5.16
C VAL A 198 3.86 2.64 -4.36
N PRO A 199 2.89 3.27 -5.06
CA PRO A 199 1.75 3.93 -4.42
C PRO A 199 0.76 2.94 -3.79
N GLY A 200 -0.03 3.43 -2.84
CA GLY A 200 -1.12 2.67 -2.22
C GLY A 200 -2.18 2.24 -3.22
N HIS A 201 -2.49 3.05 -4.23
CA HIS A 201 -3.60 2.82 -5.17
C HIS A 201 -3.22 3.01 -6.63
N ASP A 202 -1.99 2.74 -7.04
CA ASP A 202 -1.59 2.89 -8.45
C ASP A 202 -0.44 1.93 -8.79
N ARG A 203 0.01 2.03 -10.03
CA ARG A 203 1.14 1.34 -10.63
C ARG A 203 2.45 1.82 -10.00
N MET A 204 3.50 1.03 -10.15
CA MET A 204 4.85 1.48 -9.81
C MET A 204 5.24 2.68 -10.65
N LEU A 205 5.85 3.69 -10.01
CA LEU A 205 6.17 4.98 -10.60
C LEU A 205 7.67 5.21 -10.53
N LYS A 206 8.30 5.57 -11.65
CA LYS A 206 9.66 6.07 -11.68
C LYS A 206 9.66 7.58 -11.49
N VAL A 207 10.53 8.05 -10.62
CA VAL A 207 10.78 9.49 -10.39
C VAL A 207 12.02 9.87 -11.20
N THR A 208 11.88 10.84 -12.10
CA THR A 208 13.00 11.47 -12.82
C THR A 208 13.20 12.89 -12.32
N GLU A 209 14.12 13.66 -12.91
CA GLU A 209 14.35 15.07 -12.56
C GLU A 209 13.12 15.96 -12.85
N ASP A 210 12.38 15.68 -13.92
CA ASP A 210 11.27 16.52 -14.42
C ASP A 210 9.90 15.80 -14.41
N ARG A 211 9.86 14.46 -14.34
CA ARG A 211 8.64 13.67 -14.54
C ARG A 211 8.45 12.58 -13.50
N ILE A 212 7.20 12.13 -13.43
CA ILE A 212 6.79 10.86 -12.84
C ILE A 212 6.28 9.97 -13.97
N ILE A 213 6.77 8.73 -14.06
CA ILE A 213 6.44 7.80 -15.15
C ILE A 213 5.87 6.51 -14.56
N ALA A 214 4.67 6.11 -14.97
CA ALA A 214 4.13 4.80 -14.61
C ALA A 214 4.86 3.70 -15.39
N LEU A 215 5.56 2.82 -14.66
CA LEU A 215 6.40 1.77 -15.21
C LEU A 215 5.61 0.57 -15.74
N THR A 216 4.37 0.40 -15.27
CA THR A 216 3.48 -0.68 -15.70
C THR A 216 2.13 -0.10 -16.12
N ALA A 217 1.31 -0.92 -16.77
CA ALA A 217 -0.12 -0.64 -16.91
C ALA A 217 -0.88 -1.19 -15.69
N ALA A 218 -2.09 -0.69 -15.44
CA ALA A 218 -3.01 -1.27 -14.47
C ALA A 218 -4.16 -1.91 -15.22
N HIS A 219 -4.47 -3.14 -14.84
CA HIS A 219 -5.55 -3.92 -15.42
C HIS A 219 -6.41 -4.45 -14.29
N GLU A 220 -7.71 -4.26 -14.38
CA GLU A 220 -8.68 -4.96 -13.54
C GLU A 220 -9.89 -5.36 -14.37
N THR A 221 -10.55 -6.43 -13.95
CA THR A 221 -11.66 -7.02 -14.69
C THR A 221 -12.89 -7.15 -13.82
N ILE A 222 -13.98 -6.49 -14.20
CA ILE A 222 -15.28 -6.70 -13.57
C ILE A 222 -15.99 -7.83 -14.33
N ILE A 223 -16.27 -8.93 -13.62
CA ILE A 223 -16.95 -10.10 -14.19
C ILE A 223 -18.44 -10.01 -13.85
N LEU A 224 -19.27 -9.93 -14.88
CA LEU A 224 -20.71 -10.06 -14.79
C LEU A 224 -21.10 -11.52 -15.05
N PRO A 225 -21.84 -12.19 -14.16
CA PRO A 225 -22.28 -13.57 -14.36
C PRO A 225 -23.12 -13.75 -15.64
N ALA A 226 -23.15 -14.98 -16.16
CA ALA A 226 -24.09 -15.34 -17.21
C ALA A 226 -25.54 -15.05 -16.78
N GLY A 227 -26.39 -14.68 -17.74
CA GLY A 227 -27.77 -14.23 -17.53
C GLY A 227 -27.89 -12.74 -17.22
N VAL A 228 -26.84 -12.10 -16.69
CA VAL A 228 -26.81 -10.63 -16.56
C VAL A 228 -26.68 -10.03 -17.96
N ALA A 229 -27.55 -9.07 -18.27
CA ALA A 229 -27.70 -8.47 -19.60
C ALA A 229 -28.11 -9.46 -20.73
N ASN A 230 -28.84 -10.52 -20.39
CA ASN A 230 -29.38 -11.51 -21.34
C ASN A 230 -28.28 -12.21 -22.17
N THR A 231 -27.16 -12.55 -21.53
CA THR A 231 -26.05 -13.25 -22.16
C THR A 231 -25.95 -14.69 -21.65
N ASP A 232 -25.66 -15.66 -22.51
CA ASP A 232 -25.52 -17.07 -22.11
C ASP A 232 -24.16 -17.39 -21.46
N SER A 233 -23.23 -16.44 -21.50
CA SER A 233 -21.88 -16.53 -20.93
C SER A 233 -21.58 -15.31 -20.07
N PRO A 234 -20.67 -15.41 -19.08
CA PRO A 234 -20.22 -14.24 -18.34
C PRO A 234 -19.70 -13.13 -19.26
N ARG A 235 -19.94 -11.87 -18.89
CA ARG A 235 -19.39 -10.69 -19.57
C ARG A 235 -18.27 -10.09 -18.73
N TYR A 236 -17.19 -9.71 -19.40
CA TYR A 236 -16.00 -9.13 -18.77
C TYR A 236 -15.92 -7.65 -19.15
N LEU A 237 -15.79 -6.77 -18.15
CA LEU A 237 -15.52 -5.35 -18.35
C LEU A 237 -14.08 -5.09 -17.93
N GLU A 238 -13.23 -4.82 -18.92
CA GLU A 238 -11.82 -4.54 -18.70
C GLU A 238 -11.62 -3.06 -18.36
N LEU A 239 -10.95 -2.81 -17.24
CA LEU A 239 -10.49 -1.50 -16.80
C LEU A 239 -8.99 -1.44 -17.04
N VAL A 240 -8.56 -0.66 -18.02
CA VAL A 240 -7.15 -0.56 -18.41
C VAL A 240 -6.67 0.87 -18.26
N ILE A 241 -5.56 1.04 -17.54
CA ILE A 241 -4.82 2.29 -17.45
C ILE A 241 -3.43 2.05 -18.03
N GLU A 242 -3.26 2.46 -19.28
CA GLU A 242 -2.00 2.37 -20.01
C GLU A 242 -0.89 3.16 -19.32
N GLN A 243 0.36 2.77 -19.56
CA GLN A 243 1.53 3.52 -19.07
C GLN A 243 1.43 5.00 -19.44
N THR A 244 1.57 5.86 -18.44
CA THR A 244 1.45 7.32 -18.56
C THR A 244 2.59 8.01 -17.83
N TRP A 245 2.70 9.33 -18.03
CA TRP A 245 3.63 10.17 -17.28
C TRP A 245 2.98 11.51 -16.97
N LEU A 246 3.49 12.19 -15.94
CA LEU A 246 3.11 13.56 -15.56
C LEU A 246 4.38 14.40 -15.32
N GLN A 247 4.29 15.71 -15.59
CA GLN A 247 5.30 16.67 -15.18
C GLN A 247 5.28 16.82 -13.66
N LYS A 248 6.46 16.93 -13.05
CA LYS A 248 6.57 17.25 -11.63
C LYS A 248 6.30 18.74 -11.41
N GLU A 249 5.37 19.03 -10.53
CA GLU A 249 5.21 20.38 -9.97
C GLU A 249 6.17 20.55 -8.79
N GLU A 250 6.48 21.80 -8.46
CA GLU A 250 7.16 22.16 -7.22
C GLU A 250 6.19 21.91 -6.05
N ILE A 251 6.68 21.22 -5.02
CA ILE A 251 5.92 20.97 -3.79
C ILE A 251 6.60 21.79 -2.70
N LEU A 252 5.85 22.75 -2.15
CA LEU A 252 6.28 23.63 -1.07
C LEU A 252 6.09 22.96 0.29
#